data_AF-A0A7V3VXL4-F1
#
_entry.id   AF-A0A7V3VXL4-F1
#
_cell.length_a   1.000
_cell.length_b   1.000
_cell.length_c   1.000
_cell.angle_alpha   90.00
_cell.angle_beta   90.00
_cell.angle_gamma   90.00
#
_symmetry.space_group_name_H-M   'P 1'
#
loop_
_entity.id
_entity.type
_entity.pdbx_description
1 polymer ?
#
loop_
_entity_poly.entity_id
_entity_poly.type
_entity_poly.pdbx_seq_one_letter_code
_entity_poly.pdbx_strand_id
1 'polypeptide(L)'
;MNPIRFAMRHPITMFMIVVALFGFGGLAISKMRIDIFPQFNNPEIYIIQNYNGMSPDQIEGLLVNQIETNLQYVDGIKKVESQCIQQIALIKVSFFPGTDMAEAMASVVAQVNRAEAFQPKGVLPPQIMRMDPGSVPIGYLVLTSPTTSLGKLADLAQYRIRPLIQTEVPGTVGTAPFGSNIRSIVITVDPDRLRSYNLSTEDVSKALMEGNVVIPAGNLYLKDQMPMVPTNAMVDDIQKIGQIPLRANRNLYIHDVATIADATDINYGYAMVNGKRSVFIPIVKKNTASALTVANDVRKAMPRFQSVLPEGVEIRYEFDQTPMVVEAIRSVATEGAIGAGLTGLMVLIFLRDWRSVIVVVFNIPLALLGSLFAL
;
A
#
# COMPACT_ATOMS: atom_id res chain seq x y z
N MET A 1 27.20 -38.10 30.23
CA MET A 1 27.97 -38.37 28.99
C MET A 1 29.01 -37.27 28.85
N ASN A 2 30.32 -37.58 28.79
CA ASN A 2 31.34 -36.55 28.61
C ASN A 2 31.44 -36.19 27.11
N PRO A 3 31.05 -34.97 26.69
CA PRO A 3 30.97 -34.59 25.28
C PRO A 3 32.33 -34.64 24.57
N ILE A 4 33.41 -34.38 25.29
CA ILE A 4 34.78 -34.41 24.77
C ILE A 4 35.19 -35.86 24.43
N ARG A 5 34.90 -36.81 25.34
CA ARG A 5 35.17 -38.25 25.08
C ARG A 5 34.33 -38.81 23.95
N PHE A 6 33.10 -38.35 23.78
CA PHE A 6 32.24 -38.76 22.67
C PHE A 6 32.77 -38.23 21.33
N ALA A 7 33.11 -36.94 21.27
CA ALA A 7 33.68 -36.30 20.09
C ALA A 7 34.96 -36.99 19.58
N MET A 8 35.88 -37.34 20.49
CA MET A 8 37.14 -38.00 20.11
C MET A 8 36.98 -39.47 19.69
N ARG A 9 35.93 -40.15 20.15
CA ARG A 9 35.66 -41.56 19.77
C ARG A 9 34.96 -41.69 18.42
N HIS A 10 34.29 -40.64 17.95
CA HIS A 10 33.53 -40.65 16.70
C HIS A 10 33.94 -39.50 15.75
N PRO A 11 35.19 -39.49 15.25
CA PRO A 11 35.70 -38.41 14.40
C PRO A 11 34.94 -38.27 13.07
N ILE A 12 34.51 -39.39 12.47
CA ILE A 12 33.72 -39.38 11.23
C ILE A 12 32.35 -38.73 11.48
N THR A 13 31.71 -39.05 12.61
CA THR A 13 30.41 -38.47 12.98
C THR A 13 30.54 -36.96 13.20
N MET A 14 31.60 -36.49 13.87
CA MET A 14 31.84 -35.06 14.04
C MET A 14 32.11 -34.34 12.72
N PHE A 15 32.87 -34.95 11.81
CA PHE A 15 33.07 -34.40 10.48
C PHE A 15 31.75 -34.29 9.70
N MET A 16 30.89 -35.31 9.76
CA MET A 16 29.58 -35.29 9.11
C MET A 16 28.67 -34.19 9.69
N ILE A 17 28.73 -33.92 10.99
CA ILE A 17 27.98 -32.81 11.61
C ILE A 17 28.44 -31.47 11.05
N VAL A 18 29.75 -31.26 10.92
CA VAL A 18 30.31 -30.04 10.32
C VAL A 18 29.84 -29.88 8.87
N VAL A 19 29.93 -30.94 8.06
CA VAL A 19 29.45 -30.93 6.67
C VAL A 19 27.95 -30.63 6.59
N ALA A 20 27.16 -31.25 7.46
CA ALA A 20 25.72 -30.99 7.56
C ALA A 20 25.45 -29.53 7.91
N LEU A 21 26.22 -28.94 8.83
CA LEU A 21 26.08 -27.54 9.22
C LEU A 21 26.40 -26.58 8.07
N PHE A 22 27.40 -26.89 7.25
CA PHE A 22 27.67 -26.12 6.02
C PHE A 22 26.53 -26.26 5.00
N GLY A 23 25.99 -27.46 4.81
CA GLY A 23 24.86 -27.70 3.91
C GLY A 23 23.59 -26.97 4.35
N PHE A 24 23.16 -27.21 5.60
CA PHE A 24 21.96 -26.59 6.17
C PHE A 24 22.10 -25.09 6.39
N GLY A 25 23.27 -24.63 6.86
CA GLY A 25 23.56 -23.19 7.00
C GLY A 25 23.57 -22.47 5.65
N GLY A 26 24.10 -23.09 4.59
CA GLY A 26 24.02 -22.54 3.23
C GLY A 26 22.57 -22.44 2.71
N LEU A 27 21.76 -23.46 2.98
CA LEU A 27 20.32 -23.42 2.67
C LEU A 27 19.59 -22.34 3.49
N ALA A 28 19.93 -22.15 4.76
CA ALA A 28 19.37 -21.10 5.60
C ALA A 28 19.68 -19.70 5.04
N ILE A 29 20.94 -19.44 4.67
CA ILE A 29 21.36 -18.16 4.05
C ILE A 29 20.54 -17.86 2.79
N SER A 30 20.34 -18.85 1.92
CA SER A 30 19.59 -18.63 0.66
C SER A 30 18.09 -18.39 0.84
N LYS A 31 17.51 -18.82 1.96
CA LYS A 31 16.08 -18.62 2.27
C LYS A 31 15.83 -17.46 3.25
N MET A 32 16.88 -16.92 3.85
CA MET A 32 16.78 -15.88 4.87
C MET A 32 16.16 -14.60 4.27
N ARG A 33 15.20 -14.03 4.99
CA ARG A 33 14.61 -12.73 4.63
C ARG A 33 15.57 -11.63 5.05
N ILE A 34 15.98 -10.82 4.08
CA ILE A 34 16.83 -9.65 4.30
C ILE A 34 15.93 -8.42 4.40
N ASP A 35 16.09 -7.64 5.46
CA ASP A 35 15.30 -6.45 5.72
C ASP A 35 16.09 -5.41 6.54
N ILE A 36 15.66 -4.14 6.47
CA ILE A 36 16.28 -3.03 7.23
C ILE A 36 15.86 -3.09 8.69
N PHE A 37 14.59 -3.44 8.91
CA PHE A 37 13.98 -3.46 10.23
C PHE A 37 13.79 -4.89 10.71
N PRO A 38 13.96 -5.16 12.02
CA PRO A 38 13.52 -6.42 12.59
C PRO A 38 12.00 -6.56 12.40
N GLN A 39 11.50 -7.80 12.41
CA GLN A 39 10.07 -8.04 12.37
C GLN A 39 9.43 -7.52 13.66
N PHE A 40 8.87 -6.31 13.61
CA PHE A 40 8.02 -5.77 14.66
C PHE A 40 6.66 -6.46 14.58
N ASN A 41 6.48 -7.54 15.34
CA ASN A 41 5.19 -8.24 15.42
C ASN A 41 4.26 -7.53 16.42
N ASN A 42 4.11 -6.20 16.28
CA ASN A 42 3.09 -5.46 17.01
C ASN A 42 1.81 -5.50 16.18
N PRO A 43 0.79 -6.24 16.62
CA PRO A 43 -0.46 -6.35 15.90
C PRO A 43 -1.20 -5.01 15.89
N GLU A 44 -1.32 -4.40 14.70
CA GLU A 44 -2.04 -3.15 14.49
C GLU A 44 -3.06 -3.29 13.36
N ILE A 45 -4.25 -2.71 13.57
CA ILE A 45 -5.29 -2.55 12.55
C ILE A 45 -5.52 -1.06 12.35
N TYR A 46 -5.53 -0.64 11.10
CA TYR A 46 -5.83 0.73 10.70
C TYR A 46 -7.23 0.76 10.09
N ILE A 47 -8.05 1.69 10.57
CA ILE A 47 -9.38 1.99 10.05
C ILE A 47 -9.28 3.41 9.48
N ILE A 48 -9.48 3.51 8.17
CA ILE A 48 -9.47 4.77 7.44
C ILE A 48 -10.90 5.09 7.05
N GLN A 49 -11.45 6.13 7.67
CA GLN A 49 -12.81 6.59 7.41
C GLN A 49 -12.74 7.93 6.69
N ASN A 50 -13.29 7.99 5.48
CA ASN A 50 -13.32 9.20 4.68
C ASN A 50 -14.75 9.74 4.61
N TYR A 51 -14.91 11.05 4.79
CA TYR A 51 -16.14 11.74 4.41
C TYR A 51 -15.87 13.17 3.99
N ASN A 52 -16.00 13.41 2.68
CA ASN A 52 -15.65 14.68 2.07
C ASN A 52 -16.63 15.78 2.51
N GLY A 53 -16.12 16.99 2.78
CA GLY A 53 -16.91 18.14 3.20
C GLY A 53 -17.13 18.30 4.72
N MET A 54 -16.67 17.37 5.57
CA MET A 54 -16.71 17.55 7.03
C MET A 54 -15.45 18.21 7.61
N SER A 55 -15.65 19.03 8.64
CA SER A 55 -14.56 19.55 9.49
C SER A 55 -14.00 18.46 10.41
N PRO A 56 -12.74 18.57 10.88
CA PRO A 56 -12.15 17.59 11.81
C PRO A 56 -13.02 17.32 13.05
N ASP A 57 -13.57 18.36 13.67
CA ASP A 57 -14.43 18.25 14.86
C ASP A 57 -15.71 17.46 14.58
N GLN A 58 -16.30 17.63 13.39
CA GLN A 58 -17.49 16.88 12.99
C GLN A 58 -17.15 15.41 12.71
N ILE A 59 -16.00 15.14 12.11
CA ILE A 59 -15.53 13.77 11.85
C ILE A 59 -15.30 13.05 13.17
N GLU A 60 -14.63 13.71 14.12
CA GLU A 60 -14.42 13.18 15.47
C GLU A 60 -15.77 12.88 16.14
N GLY A 61 -16.64 13.89 16.19
CA GLY A 61 -17.93 13.84 16.88
C GLY A 61 -18.90 12.80 16.33
N LEU A 62 -19.03 12.72 15.01
CA LEU A 62 -20.10 11.96 14.34
C LEU A 62 -19.64 10.61 13.78
N LEU A 63 -18.35 10.44 13.46
CA LEU A 63 -17.84 9.21 12.84
C LEU A 63 -16.92 8.46 13.80
N VAL A 64 -15.85 9.12 14.30
CA VAL A 64 -14.83 8.45 15.12
C VAL A 64 -15.37 8.02 16.46
N ASN A 65 -16.09 8.86 17.19
CA ASN A 65 -16.70 8.50 18.47
C ASN A 65 -17.58 7.24 18.37
N GLN A 66 -18.31 7.10 17.27
CA GLN A 66 -19.15 5.94 17.03
C GLN A 66 -18.33 4.69 16.78
N ILE A 67 -17.22 4.79 16.04
CA ILE A 67 -16.28 3.69 15.82
C ILE A 67 -15.62 3.29 17.15
N GLU A 68 -15.04 4.25 17.89
CA GLU A 68 -14.35 4.00 19.15
C GLU A 68 -15.25 3.35 20.20
N THR A 69 -16.52 3.78 20.30
CA THR A 69 -17.49 3.17 21.21
C THR A 69 -17.76 1.70 20.85
N ASN A 70 -17.87 1.37 19.55
CA ASN A 70 -18.08 -0.02 19.13
C ASN A 70 -16.81 -0.88 19.24
N LEU A 71 -15.62 -0.29 19.13
CA LEU A 71 -14.36 -1.00 19.35
C LEU A 71 -14.20 -1.50 20.79
N GLN A 72 -14.91 -0.93 21.78
CA GLN A 72 -14.88 -1.43 23.16
C GLN A 72 -15.41 -2.87 23.31
N TYR A 73 -16.17 -3.37 22.33
CA TYR A 73 -16.67 -4.75 22.31
C TYR A 73 -15.68 -5.73 21.67
N VAL A 74 -14.53 -5.27 21.19
CA VAL A 74 -13.49 -6.11 20.59
C VAL A 74 -12.46 -6.48 21.64
N ASP A 75 -12.24 -7.78 21.83
CA ASP A 75 -11.26 -8.27 22.77
C ASP A 75 -9.81 -8.08 22.28
N GLY A 76 -8.87 -7.99 23.22
CA GLY A 76 -7.44 -7.89 22.94
C GLY A 76 -6.94 -6.51 22.50
N ILE A 77 -7.80 -5.49 22.40
CA ILE A 77 -7.38 -4.12 22.13
C ILE A 77 -6.60 -3.57 23.33
N LYS A 78 -5.38 -3.10 23.08
CA LYS A 78 -4.51 -2.43 24.05
C LYS A 78 -4.65 -0.92 24.02
N LYS A 79 -4.75 -0.34 22.82
CA LYS A 79 -4.78 1.12 22.63
C LYS A 79 -5.51 1.46 21.34
N VAL A 80 -6.36 2.48 21.38
CA VAL A 80 -6.95 3.12 20.20
C VAL A 80 -6.42 4.54 20.13
N GLU A 81 -5.90 4.94 18.97
CA GLU A 81 -5.44 6.30 18.69
C GLU A 81 -6.13 6.79 17.42
N SER A 82 -6.84 7.91 17.51
CA SER A 82 -7.49 8.54 16.38
C SER A 82 -6.79 9.85 16.00
N GLN A 83 -6.69 10.10 14.71
CA GLN A 83 -6.23 11.35 14.14
C GLN A 83 -7.24 11.80 13.09
N CYS A 84 -7.89 12.92 13.37
CA CYS A 84 -8.85 13.56 12.47
C CYS A 84 -8.17 14.73 11.80
N ILE A 85 -8.09 14.69 10.47
CA ILE A 85 -7.80 15.86 9.66
C ILE A 85 -8.98 16.09 8.72
N GLN A 86 -8.92 17.18 7.94
CA GLN A 86 -10.03 17.53 7.05
C GLN A 86 -10.38 16.34 6.13
N GLN A 87 -11.63 15.88 6.17
CA GLN A 87 -12.24 14.79 5.37
C GLN A 87 -11.81 13.35 5.68
N ILE A 88 -10.79 13.13 6.52
CA ILE A 88 -10.27 11.80 6.80
C ILE A 88 -10.00 11.62 8.30
N ALA A 89 -10.48 10.51 8.83
CA ALA A 89 -10.08 9.98 10.12
C ALA A 89 -9.21 8.74 9.93
N LEU A 90 -8.04 8.76 10.58
CA LEU A 90 -7.18 7.61 10.74
C LEU A 90 -7.30 7.10 12.17
N ILE A 91 -7.83 5.89 12.33
CA ILE A 91 -7.96 5.24 13.64
C ILE A 91 -7.01 4.05 13.67
N LYS A 92 -6.03 4.12 14.55
CA LYS A 92 -5.03 3.10 14.80
C LYS A 92 -5.43 2.28 16.02
N VAL A 93 -5.68 0.99 15.81
CA VAL A 93 -6.04 0.03 16.86
C VAL A 93 -4.86 -0.90 17.11
N SER A 94 -4.27 -0.82 18.29
CA SER A 94 -3.14 -1.65 18.71
C SER A 94 -3.62 -2.75 19.64
N PHE A 95 -3.14 -3.98 19.44
CA PHE A 95 -3.54 -5.14 20.25
C PHE A 95 -2.43 -5.60 21.19
N PHE A 96 -2.77 -6.44 22.17
CA PHE A 96 -1.80 -7.10 23.02
C PHE A 96 -0.97 -8.13 22.22
N PRO A 97 0.31 -8.37 22.59
CA PRO A 97 1.09 -9.43 21.98
C PRO A 97 0.42 -10.80 22.18
N GLY A 98 0.35 -11.61 21.12
CA GLY A 98 -0.24 -12.96 21.15
C GLY A 98 -1.73 -13.03 20.78
N THR A 99 -2.40 -11.89 20.54
CA THR A 99 -3.77 -11.87 20.02
C THR A 99 -3.84 -12.49 18.62
N ASP A 100 -4.87 -13.33 18.39
CA ASP A 100 -5.17 -13.83 17.05
C ASP A 100 -5.70 -12.70 16.17
N MET A 101 -4.89 -12.29 15.20
CA MET A 101 -5.23 -11.15 14.33
C MET A 101 -6.27 -11.46 13.28
N ALA A 102 -6.53 -12.73 12.95
CA ALA A 102 -7.62 -13.08 12.06
C ALA A 102 -8.97 -12.88 12.79
N GLU A 103 -9.06 -13.35 14.04
CA GLU A 103 -10.23 -13.17 14.88
C GLU A 103 -10.45 -11.70 15.26
N ALA A 104 -9.37 -11.00 15.67
CA ALA A 104 -9.44 -9.58 16.00
C ALA A 104 -9.88 -8.75 14.78
N MET A 105 -9.36 -9.03 13.58
CA MET A 105 -9.78 -8.36 12.35
C MET A 105 -11.26 -8.60 12.04
N ALA A 106 -11.75 -9.84 12.16
CA ALA A 106 -13.16 -10.15 11.94
C ALA A 106 -14.07 -9.40 12.94
N SER A 107 -13.67 -9.36 14.21
CA SER A 107 -14.38 -8.62 15.26
C SER A 107 -14.38 -7.11 15.01
N VAL A 108 -13.23 -6.51 14.65
CA VAL A 108 -13.15 -5.09 14.29
C VAL A 108 -14.07 -4.78 13.11
N VAL A 109 -14.01 -5.56 12.03
CA VAL A 109 -14.86 -5.35 10.85
C VAL A 109 -16.33 -5.40 11.23
N ALA A 110 -16.75 -6.39 12.03
CA ALA A 110 -18.14 -6.51 12.47
C ALA A 110 -18.61 -5.30 13.30
N GLN A 111 -17.79 -4.84 14.24
CA GLN A 111 -18.14 -3.71 15.12
C GLN A 111 -18.09 -2.36 14.39
N VAL A 112 -17.13 -2.17 13.48
CA VAL A 112 -17.06 -0.96 12.65
C VAL A 112 -18.25 -0.89 11.69
N ASN A 113 -18.64 -2.00 11.05
CA ASN A 113 -19.83 -2.02 10.20
C ASN A 113 -21.12 -1.71 11.00
N ARG A 114 -21.17 -2.12 12.28
CA ARG A 114 -22.28 -1.75 13.17
C ARG A 114 -22.26 -0.26 13.50
N ALA A 115 -21.07 0.33 13.65
CA ALA A 115 -20.90 1.76 13.90
C ALA A 115 -21.45 2.61 12.73
N GLU A 116 -21.29 2.16 11.49
CA GLU A 116 -21.80 2.88 10.30
C GLU A 116 -23.31 3.15 10.35
N ALA A 117 -24.11 2.26 10.96
CA ALA A 117 -25.56 2.42 11.04
C ALA A 117 -26.01 3.69 11.79
N PHE A 118 -25.12 4.25 12.62
CA PHE A 118 -25.37 5.46 13.40
C PHE A 118 -24.66 6.69 12.81
N GLN A 119 -23.88 6.53 11.74
CA GLN A 119 -23.20 7.62 11.07
C GLN A 119 -24.16 8.36 10.12
N PRO A 120 -23.83 9.60 9.72
CA PRO A 120 -24.59 10.34 8.73
C PRO A 120 -24.75 9.59 7.40
N LYS A 121 -25.87 9.81 6.70
CA LYS A 121 -26.08 9.25 5.36
C LYS A 121 -25.02 9.78 4.39
N GLY A 122 -24.55 8.92 3.50
CA GLY A 122 -23.56 9.26 2.47
C GLY A 122 -22.11 8.98 2.87
N VAL A 123 -21.86 8.59 4.12
CA VAL A 123 -20.54 8.11 4.56
C VAL A 123 -20.20 6.82 3.81
N LEU A 124 -19.00 6.76 3.23
CA LEU A 124 -18.51 5.58 2.54
C LEU A 124 -18.01 4.56 3.57
N PRO A 125 -18.10 3.24 3.31
CA PRO A 125 -17.54 2.24 4.20
C PRO A 125 -16.04 2.51 4.48
N PRO A 126 -15.55 2.34 5.72
CA PRO A 126 -14.16 2.53 6.04
C PRO A 126 -13.29 1.47 5.39
N GLN A 127 -12.07 1.86 5.09
CA GLN A 127 -11.04 0.92 4.69
C GLN A 127 -10.38 0.38 5.95
N ILE A 128 -10.59 -0.90 6.23
CA ILE A 128 -9.99 -1.60 7.35
C ILE A 128 -8.86 -2.46 6.81
N MET A 129 -7.63 -2.22 7.29
CA MET A 129 -6.47 -2.97 6.85
C MET A 129 -5.52 -3.23 8.01
N ARG A 130 -4.94 -4.43 8.01
CA ARG A 130 -3.81 -4.73 8.87
C ARG A 130 -2.55 -4.14 8.25
N MET A 131 -1.84 -3.30 9.01
CA MET A 131 -0.48 -2.89 8.66
C MET A 131 0.43 -3.26 9.83
N ASP A 132 1.54 -3.92 9.54
CA ASP A 132 2.57 -4.16 10.54
C ASP A 132 3.50 -2.92 10.57
N PRO A 133 4.11 -2.54 11.71
CA PRO A 133 5.03 -1.38 11.76
C PRO A 133 6.25 -1.50 10.83
N GLY A 134 6.57 -2.71 10.37
CA GLY A 134 7.59 -2.97 9.34
C GLY A 134 7.13 -2.76 7.89
N SER A 135 5.86 -2.39 7.67
CA SER A 135 5.26 -2.10 6.35
C SER A 135 5.57 -0.67 5.89
N VAL A 136 6.84 -0.26 6.02
CA VAL A 136 7.33 1.02 5.50
C VAL A 136 7.47 0.88 3.98
N PRO A 137 7.13 1.92 3.19
CA PRO A 137 7.42 1.93 1.75
C PRO A 137 8.91 1.67 1.50
N ILE A 138 9.22 0.65 0.71
CA ILE A 138 10.61 0.32 0.35
C ILE A 138 11.16 1.24 -0.76
N GLY A 139 10.25 1.98 -1.41
CA GLY A 139 10.52 3.00 -2.42
C GLY A 139 9.21 3.45 -3.08
N TYR A 140 9.31 4.41 -3.99
CA TYR A 140 8.17 5.03 -4.66
C TYR A 140 8.31 4.93 -6.17
N LEU A 141 7.24 4.53 -6.86
CA LEU A 141 7.14 4.67 -8.30
C LEU A 141 6.64 6.06 -8.62
N VAL A 142 7.46 6.89 -9.24
CA VAL A 142 7.13 8.27 -9.58
C VAL A 142 6.83 8.36 -11.07
N LEU A 143 5.63 8.85 -11.40
CA LEU A 143 5.21 9.16 -12.74
C LEU A 143 5.35 10.66 -13.00
N THR A 144 6.03 11.00 -14.09
CA THR A 144 6.22 12.39 -14.54
C THR A 144 5.94 12.53 -16.02
N SER A 145 5.43 13.69 -16.43
CA SER A 145 5.24 14.02 -17.84
C SER A 145 5.27 15.53 -18.03
N PRO A 146 5.92 16.04 -19.11
CA PRO A 146 5.89 17.46 -19.44
C PRO A 146 4.57 17.89 -20.11
N THR A 147 3.83 16.97 -20.73
CA THR A 147 2.66 17.27 -21.57
C THR A 147 1.35 16.76 -20.97
N THR A 148 1.40 15.73 -20.12
CA THR A 148 0.21 15.10 -19.53
C THR A 148 -0.20 15.79 -18.23
N SER A 149 -1.50 16.09 -18.07
CA SER A 149 -2.02 16.67 -16.84
C SER A 149 -1.89 15.72 -15.65
N LEU A 150 -1.76 16.27 -14.44
CA LEU A 150 -1.63 15.48 -13.21
C LEU A 150 -2.80 14.51 -13.00
N GLY A 151 -4.04 14.92 -13.26
CA GLY A 151 -5.20 14.04 -13.16
C GLY A 151 -5.13 12.83 -14.10
N LYS A 152 -4.66 13.03 -15.35
CA LYS A 152 -4.44 11.91 -16.28
C LYS A 152 -3.28 11.01 -15.83
N LEU A 153 -2.21 11.57 -15.26
CA LEU A 153 -1.14 10.78 -14.64
C LEU A 153 -1.66 9.94 -13.46
N ALA A 154 -2.57 10.50 -12.66
CA ALA A 154 -3.22 9.79 -11.55
C ALA A 154 -4.06 8.62 -12.05
N ASP A 155 -4.85 8.82 -13.11
CA ASP A 155 -5.63 7.76 -13.75
C ASP A 155 -4.73 6.63 -14.27
N LEU A 156 -3.62 6.98 -14.94
CA LEU A 156 -2.64 5.98 -15.41
C LEU A 156 -2.02 5.23 -14.23
N ALA A 157 -1.63 5.94 -13.18
CA ALA A 157 -1.08 5.34 -11.96
C ALA A 157 -2.08 4.37 -11.31
N GLN A 158 -3.34 4.79 -11.14
CA GLN A 158 -4.38 4.04 -10.45
C GLN A 158 -4.89 2.84 -11.24
N TYR A 159 -5.12 2.99 -12.55
CA TYR A 159 -5.83 1.99 -13.36
C TYR A 159 -4.93 1.19 -14.30
N ARG A 160 -3.71 1.68 -14.61
CA ARG A 160 -2.75 0.94 -15.45
C ARG A 160 -1.60 0.38 -14.63
N ILE A 161 -0.92 1.19 -13.83
CA ILE A 161 0.29 0.77 -13.12
C ILE A 161 -0.03 -0.02 -11.85
N ARG A 162 -0.94 0.47 -11.00
CA ARG A 162 -1.24 -0.18 -9.72
C ARG A 162 -1.69 -1.65 -9.86
N PRO A 163 -2.54 -2.05 -10.83
CA PRO A 163 -2.83 -3.46 -11.06
C PRO A 163 -1.60 -4.28 -11.45
N LEU A 164 -0.71 -3.71 -12.28
CA LEU A 164 0.52 -4.38 -12.70
C LEU A 164 1.50 -4.58 -11.55
N ILE A 165 1.56 -3.67 -10.57
CA ILE A 165 2.38 -3.88 -9.36
C ILE A 165 1.94 -5.18 -8.67
N GLN A 166 0.63 -5.41 -8.55
CA GLN A 166 0.10 -6.57 -7.86
C GLN A 166 0.35 -7.88 -8.61
N THR A 167 0.42 -7.85 -9.95
CA THR A 167 0.70 -9.05 -10.77
C THR A 167 2.19 -9.31 -10.96
N GLU A 168 3.00 -8.27 -11.14
CA GLU A 168 4.42 -8.37 -11.51
C GLU A 168 5.35 -8.38 -10.29
N VAL A 169 4.89 -7.91 -9.12
CA VAL A 169 5.71 -7.78 -7.90
C VAL A 169 5.06 -8.52 -6.73
N PRO A 170 5.28 -9.85 -6.62
CA PRO A 170 4.71 -10.66 -5.55
C PRO A 170 5.12 -10.16 -4.16
N GLY A 171 4.21 -10.30 -3.19
CA GLY A 171 4.51 -9.92 -1.81
C GLY A 171 4.47 -8.42 -1.54
N THR A 172 3.84 -7.63 -2.41
CA THR A 172 3.58 -6.20 -2.20
C THR A 172 2.11 -5.86 -2.08
N VAL A 173 1.85 -4.66 -1.57
CA VAL A 173 0.56 -3.97 -1.62
C VAL A 173 0.73 -2.73 -2.48
N GLY A 174 0.06 -2.71 -3.63
CA GLY A 174 -0.06 -1.50 -4.45
C GLY A 174 -1.01 -0.52 -3.76
N THR A 175 -0.44 0.48 -3.08
CA THR A 175 -1.23 1.56 -2.46
C THR A 175 -1.85 2.46 -3.54
N ALA A 176 -2.82 3.28 -3.15
CA ALA A 176 -3.36 4.29 -4.06
C ALA A 176 -2.27 5.32 -4.42
N PRO A 177 -2.29 5.90 -5.64
CA PRO A 177 -1.36 6.93 -6.01
C PRO A 177 -1.59 8.21 -5.20
N PHE A 178 -0.49 8.90 -4.89
CA PHE A 178 -0.44 10.19 -4.21
C PHE A 178 0.10 11.27 -5.15
N GLY A 179 -0.10 12.53 -4.79
CA GLY A 179 0.54 13.67 -5.46
C GLY A 179 -0.26 14.33 -6.58
N SER A 180 -1.36 13.72 -6.99
CA SER A 180 -2.42 14.36 -7.77
C SER A 180 -3.75 14.12 -7.09
N ASN A 181 -4.66 15.07 -7.27
CA ASN A 181 -6.06 14.88 -6.94
C ASN A 181 -6.70 13.88 -7.92
N ILE A 182 -7.79 13.29 -7.46
CA ILE A 182 -8.63 12.41 -8.27
C ILE A 182 -9.19 13.24 -9.42
N ARG A 183 -9.11 12.71 -10.65
CA ARG A 183 -9.76 13.32 -11.80
C ARG A 183 -11.27 13.29 -11.57
N SER A 184 -11.90 14.46 -11.67
CA SER A 184 -13.30 14.64 -11.33
C SER A 184 -13.96 15.57 -12.35
N ILE A 185 -15.22 15.28 -12.66
CA ILE A 185 -16.04 16.18 -13.46
C ILE A 185 -16.59 17.26 -12.55
N VAL A 186 -16.13 18.49 -12.73
CA VAL A 186 -16.51 19.62 -11.87
C VAL A 186 -17.57 20.45 -12.58
N ILE A 187 -18.75 20.55 -11.96
CA ILE A 187 -19.88 21.33 -12.44
C ILE A 187 -19.93 22.60 -11.59
N THR A 188 -19.49 23.71 -12.16
CA THR A 188 -19.46 25.01 -11.48
C THR A 188 -20.72 25.79 -11.84
N VAL A 189 -21.59 25.98 -10.87
CA VAL A 189 -22.89 26.61 -11.07
C VAL A 189 -22.79 28.14 -10.90
N ASP A 190 -23.46 28.89 -11.77
CA ASP A 190 -23.55 30.36 -11.72
C ASP A 190 -24.73 30.79 -10.81
N PRO A 191 -24.46 31.41 -9.64
CA PRO A 191 -25.50 31.80 -8.69
C PRO A 191 -26.48 32.86 -9.23
N ASP A 192 -26.04 33.72 -10.16
CA ASP A 192 -26.89 34.75 -10.75
C ASP A 192 -27.87 34.14 -11.75
N ARG A 193 -27.39 33.21 -12.59
CA ARG A 193 -28.24 32.47 -13.52
C ARG A 193 -29.27 31.61 -12.79
N LEU A 194 -28.87 30.86 -11.76
CA LEU A 194 -29.81 30.08 -10.95
C LEU A 194 -30.94 30.95 -10.40
N ARG A 195 -30.60 32.11 -9.82
CA ARG A 195 -31.58 33.07 -9.30
C ARG A 195 -32.53 33.58 -10.38
N SER A 196 -32.02 33.89 -11.58
CA SER A 196 -32.84 34.35 -12.71
C SER A 196 -33.89 33.31 -13.15
N TYR A 197 -33.60 32.02 -12.97
CA TYR A 197 -34.50 30.92 -13.29
C TYR A 197 -35.32 30.40 -12.09
N ASN A 198 -35.17 31.03 -10.91
CA ASN A 198 -35.75 30.58 -9.65
C ASN A 198 -35.41 29.11 -9.35
N LEU A 199 -34.12 28.80 -9.45
CA LEU A 199 -33.51 27.51 -9.17
C LEU A 199 -32.53 27.61 -8.00
N SER A 200 -32.34 26.49 -7.32
CA SER A 200 -31.36 26.27 -6.27
C SER A 200 -30.25 25.33 -6.75
N THR A 201 -29.14 25.26 -6.02
CA THR A 201 -28.08 24.26 -6.26
C THR A 201 -28.56 22.83 -6.03
N GLU A 202 -29.57 22.64 -5.18
CA GLU A 202 -30.21 21.35 -4.94
C GLU A 202 -30.94 20.85 -6.18
N ASP A 203 -31.59 21.74 -6.93
CA ASP A 203 -32.27 21.39 -8.18
C ASP A 203 -31.28 20.84 -9.21
N VAL A 204 -30.08 21.42 -9.31
CA VAL A 204 -29.01 20.93 -10.19
C VAL A 204 -28.51 19.55 -9.74
N SER A 205 -28.30 19.37 -8.44
CA SER A 205 -27.83 18.11 -7.86
C SER A 205 -28.86 16.99 -8.09
N LYS A 206 -30.14 17.28 -7.88
CA LYS A 206 -31.24 16.37 -8.14
C LYS A 206 -31.36 16.01 -9.63
N ALA A 207 -31.27 17.00 -10.52
CA ALA A 207 -31.31 16.75 -11.96
C ALA A 207 -30.16 15.84 -12.43
N LEU A 208 -28.97 15.99 -11.85
CA LEU A 208 -27.83 15.09 -12.10
C LEU A 208 -28.10 13.68 -11.60
N MET A 209 -28.64 13.54 -10.38
CA MET A 209 -28.95 12.24 -9.78
C MET A 209 -30.03 11.47 -10.55
N GLU A 210 -31.01 12.18 -11.13
CA GLU A 210 -32.09 11.57 -11.91
C GLU A 210 -31.72 11.37 -13.39
N GLY A 211 -30.91 12.27 -13.95
CA GLY A 211 -30.58 12.31 -15.38
C GLY A 211 -29.35 11.52 -15.79
N ASN A 212 -28.52 11.07 -14.84
CA ASN A 212 -27.33 10.26 -15.10
C ASN A 212 -27.36 8.94 -14.32
N VAL A 213 -28.33 8.09 -14.63
CA VAL A 213 -28.60 6.84 -13.93
C VAL A 213 -28.25 5.62 -14.78
N VAL A 214 -27.70 4.59 -14.14
CA VAL A 214 -27.51 3.27 -14.76
C VAL A 214 -28.73 2.41 -14.43
N ILE A 215 -29.67 2.29 -15.37
CA ILE A 215 -30.89 1.49 -15.19
C ILE A 215 -30.74 0.16 -15.94
N PRO A 216 -30.68 -0.99 -15.24
CA PRO A 216 -30.74 -2.28 -15.91
C PRO A 216 -32.18 -2.54 -16.38
N ALA A 217 -32.44 -2.44 -17.69
CA ALA A 217 -33.77 -2.72 -18.25
C ALA A 217 -34.03 -4.22 -18.51
N GLY A 218 -33.05 -5.08 -18.21
CA GLY A 218 -33.17 -6.53 -18.35
C GLY A 218 -33.13 -6.99 -19.80
N ASN A 219 -33.69 -8.18 -20.04
CA ASN A 219 -33.67 -8.80 -21.36
C ASN A 219 -35.08 -8.93 -21.92
N LEU A 220 -35.22 -8.81 -23.23
CA LEU A 220 -36.48 -9.01 -23.94
C LEU A 220 -36.53 -10.43 -24.51
N TYR A 221 -37.53 -11.22 -24.13
CA TYR A 221 -37.75 -12.53 -24.73
C TYR A 221 -38.41 -12.40 -26.11
N LEU A 222 -37.70 -12.81 -27.16
CA LEU A 222 -38.12 -12.77 -28.56
C LEU A 222 -38.01 -14.17 -29.17
N LYS A 223 -39.03 -15.00 -28.95
CA LYS A 223 -39.17 -16.38 -29.47
C LYS A 223 -37.93 -17.26 -29.22
N ASP A 224 -36.93 -17.16 -30.11
CA ASP A 224 -35.68 -17.95 -30.10
C ASP A 224 -34.46 -17.14 -29.63
N GLN A 225 -34.63 -15.87 -29.22
CA GLN A 225 -33.57 -14.99 -28.73
C GLN A 225 -33.96 -14.25 -27.45
N MET A 226 -32.97 -13.90 -26.63
CA MET A 226 -33.13 -13.11 -25.41
C MET A 226 -32.12 -11.94 -25.41
N PRO A 227 -32.24 -10.97 -26.34
CA PRO A 227 -31.37 -9.81 -26.35
C PRO A 227 -31.51 -8.98 -25.07
N MET A 228 -30.37 -8.50 -24.56
CA MET A 228 -30.33 -7.52 -23.50
C MET A 228 -30.81 -6.17 -24.04
N VAL A 229 -31.67 -5.49 -23.28
CA VAL A 229 -32.15 -4.14 -23.62
C VAL A 229 -31.27 -3.14 -22.85
N PRO A 230 -30.30 -2.47 -23.51
CA PRO A 230 -29.52 -1.44 -22.85
C PRO A 230 -30.37 -0.18 -22.65
N THR A 231 -30.11 0.56 -21.57
CA THR A 231 -30.61 1.93 -21.39
C THR A 231 -29.48 2.91 -21.65
N ASN A 232 -29.74 3.97 -22.42
CA ASN A 232 -28.76 5.01 -22.72
C ASN A 232 -28.88 6.20 -21.76
N ALA A 233 -29.18 5.94 -20.49
CA ALA A 233 -29.41 6.98 -19.48
C ALA A 233 -28.13 7.47 -18.80
N MET A 234 -27.05 6.69 -18.83
CA MET A 234 -25.74 7.14 -18.34
C MET A 234 -25.05 7.97 -19.42
N VAL A 235 -24.56 9.14 -19.02
CA VAL A 235 -23.83 10.03 -19.91
C VAL A 235 -22.40 9.52 -20.11
N ASP A 236 -22.04 9.28 -21.38
CA ASP A 236 -20.73 8.80 -21.84
C ASP A 236 -19.73 9.93 -22.08
N ASP A 237 -20.21 11.07 -22.59
CA ASP A 237 -19.42 12.26 -22.89
C ASP A 237 -19.71 13.36 -21.86
N ILE A 238 -18.65 13.89 -21.25
CA ILE A 238 -18.73 15.01 -20.30
C ILE A 238 -19.56 16.19 -20.84
N GLN A 239 -19.49 16.46 -22.14
CA GLN A 239 -20.23 17.59 -22.75
C GLN A 239 -21.75 17.33 -22.77
N LYS A 240 -22.16 16.06 -22.84
CA LYS A 240 -23.58 15.69 -22.79
C LYS A 240 -24.18 15.83 -21.39
N ILE A 241 -23.37 15.91 -20.33
CA ILE A 241 -23.87 16.21 -18.97
C ILE A 241 -24.59 17.56 -18.98
N GLY A 242 -24.11 18.49 -19.81
CA GLY A 242 -24.73 19.80 -19.99
C GLY A 242 -26.17 19.71 -20.51
N GLN A 243 -26.53 18.65 -21.24
CA GLN A 243 -27.84 18.45 -21.88
C GLN A 243 -28.87 17.80 -20.95
N ILE A 244 -28.50 17.53 -19.70
CA ILE A 244 -29.47 17.04 -18.71
C ILE A 244 -30.46 18.17 -18.41
N PRO A 245 -31.78 17.93 -18.52
CA PRO A 245 -32.80 18.94 -18.25
C PRO A 245 -32.92 19.20 -16.75
N LEU A 246 -32.95 20.47 -16.35
CA LEU A 246 -33.16 20.88 -14.96
C LEU A 246 -34.64 20.80 -14.54
N ARG A 247 -35.57 20.93 -15.49
CA ARG A 247 -37.01 20.76 -15.28
C ARG A 247 -37.65 20.17 -16.53
N ALA A 248 -38.56 19.21 -16.37
CA ALA A 248 -39.23 18.54 -17.49
C ALA A 248 -40.07 19.47 -18.39
N ASN A 249 -40.57 20.60 -17.85
CA ASN A 249 -41.48 21.52 -18.56
C ASN A 249 -40.82 22.84 -19.01
N ARG A 250 -39.50 22.96 -18.91
CA ARG A 250 -38.74 24.10 -19.45
C ARG A 250 -37.55 23.54 -20.21
N ASN A 251 -37.30 24.00 -21.43
CA ASN A 251 -36.09 23.70 -22.21
C ASN A 251 -34.88 24.40 -21.56
N LEU A 252 -34.57 24.01 -20.33
CA LEU A 252 -33.52 24.57 -19.50
C LEU A 252 -32.63 23.41 -19.05
N TYR A 253 -31.36 23.52 -19.39
CA TYR A 253 -30.38 22.47 -19.24
C TYR A 253 -29.27 22.87 -18.26
N ILE A 254 -28.48 21.91 -17.79
CA ILE A 254 -27.37 22.19 -16.87
C ILE A 254 -26.38 23.20 -17.49
N HIS A 255 -26.10 23.11 -18.79
CA HIS A 255 -25.19 24.04 -19.46
C HIS A 255 -25.67 25.50 -19.44
N ASP A 256 -26.96 25.75 -19.24
CA ASP A 256 -27.51 27.10 -19.18
C ASP A 256 -27.14 27.82 -17.88
N VAL A 257 -26.97 27.06 -16.79
CA VAL A 257 -26.70 27.60 -15.44
C VAL A 257 -25.35 27.18 -14.88
N ALA A 258 -24.59 26.31 -15.54
CA ALA A 258 -23.32 25.81 -15.04
C ALA A 258 -22.29 25.58 -16.15
N THR A 259 -21.02 25.72 -15.79
CA THR A 259 -19.89 25.32 -16.64
C THR A 259 -19.37 23.96 -16.20
N ILE A 260 -19.12 23.07 -17.15
CA ILE A 260 -18.68 21.69 -16.90
C ILE A 260 -17.24 21.55 -17.37
N ALA A 261 -16.36 21.11 -16.47
CA ALA A 261 -14.94 20.92 -16.77
C ALA A 261 -14.46 19.52 -16.37
N ASP A 262 -13.64 18.92 -17.23
CA ASP A 262 -12.82 17.75 -16.89
C ASP A 262 -11.61 18.24 -16.09
N ALA A 263 -11.70 18.15 -14.78
CA ALA A 263 -10.74 18.74 -13.87
C ALA A 263 -10.32 17.72 -12.82
N THR A 264 -9.85 18.21 -11.68
CA THR A 264 -9.59 17.38 -10.50
C THR A 264 -10.34 17.96 -9.33
N ASP A 265 -10.56 17.15 -8.30
CA ASP A 265 -11.08 17.63 -7.02
C ASP A 265 -10.17 18.73 -6.41
N ILE A 266 -10.68 19.42 -5.39
CA ILE A 266 -9.96 20.47 -4.64
C ILE A 266 -8.66 19.89 -4.08
N ASN A 267 -7.57 20.66 -4.21
CA ASN A 267 -6.24 20.22 -3.80
C ASN A 267 -6.02 20.37 -2.30
N TYR A 268 -5.91 19.24 -1.59
CA TYR A 268 -5.52 19.19 -0.18
C TYR A 268 -4.02 18.90 0.03
N GLY A 269 -3.31 18.50 -1.02
CA GLY A 269 -1.89 18.17 -0.96
C GLY A 269 -1.30 17.83 -2.34
N TYR A 270 -0.04 18.19 -2.55
CA TYR A 270 0.66 17.92 -3.80
C TYR A 270 2.01 17.28 -3.52
N ALA A 271 2.44 16.41 -4.43
CA ALA A 271 3.77 15.83 -4.37
C ALA A 271 4.69 16.56 -5.35
N MET A 272 5.92 16.83 -4.91
CA MET A 272 6.97 17.34 -5.77
C MET A 272 8.15 16.39 -5.77
N VAL A 273 8.61 16.06 -6.97
CA VAL A 273 9.86 15.33 -7.18
C VAL A 273 10.75 16.21 -8.04
N ASN A 274 11.92 16.58 -7.50
CA ASN A 274 12.89 17.46 -8.16
C ASN A 274 12.28 18.78 -8.67
N GLY A 275 11.43 19.42 -7.85
CA GLY A 275 10.79 20.70 -8.16
C GLY A 275 9.62 20.63 -9.15
N LYS A 276 9.23 19.44 -9.61
CA LYS A 276 8.07 19.24 -10.50
C LYS A 276 6.94 18.54 -9.76
N ARG A 277 5.70 18.97 -9.99
CA ARG A 277 4.53 18.24 -9.48
C ARG A 277 4.50 16.86 -10.13
N SER A 278 4.27 15.82 -9.33
CA SER A 278 4.37 14.43 -9.78
C SER A 278 3.34 13.56 -9.09
N VAL A 279 3.06 12.41 -9.69
CA VAL A 279 2.23 11.37 -9.07
C VAL A 279 3.17 10.26 -8.63
N PHE A 280 2.97 9.71 -7.43
CA PHE A 280 3.77 8.58 -6.98
C PHE A 280 2.95 7.49 -6.33
N ILE A 281 3.39 6.24 -6.46
CA ILE A 281 2.80 5.08 -5.80
C ILE A 281 3.83 4.51 -4.81
N PRO A 282 3.56 4.57 -3.50
CA PRO A 282 4.32 3.83 -2.50
C PRO A 282 4.23 2.33 -2.73
N ILE A 283 5.40 1.69 -2.84
CA ILE A 283 5.50 0.23 -2.83
C ILE A 283 5.70 -0.22 -1.40
N VAL A 284 4.66 -0.84 -0.85
CA VAL A 284 4.69 -1.38 0.51
C VAL A 284 4.85 -2.88 0.44
N LYS A 285 5.87 -3.42 1.12
CA LYS A 285 6.05 -4.88 1.23
C LYS A 285 5.05 -5.49 2.20
N LYS A 286 4.63 -6.71 1.94
CA LYS A 286 3.95 -7.56 2.92
C LYS A 286 4.98 -8.14 3.87
N ASN A 287 4.56 -8.50 5.08
CA ASN A 287 5.40 -9.17 6.08
C ASN A 287 6.01 -10.52 5.62
N THR A 288 5.43 -11.14 4.58
CA THR A 288 5.91 -12.39 3.99
C THR A 288 7.08 -12.21 3.01
N ALA A 289 7.37 -10.97 2.57
CA ALA A 289 8.34 -10.69 1.52
C ALA A 289 9.57 -9.94 2.04
N SER A 290 10.73 -10.18 1.40
CA SER A 290 11.97 -9.43 1.67
C SER A 290 12.00 -8.13 0.88
N ALA A 291 12.44 -7.04 1.51
CA ALA A 291 12.61 -5.75 0.84
C ALA A 291 13.51 -5.84 -0.41
N LEU A 292 14.60 -6.62 -0.33
CA LEU A 292 15.55 -6.79 -1.42
C LEU A 292 14.93 -7.54 -2.62
N THR A 293 14.18 -8.62 -2.35
CA THR A 293 13.48 -9.37 -3.40
C THR A 293 12.47 -8.48 -4.11
N VAL A 294 11.66 -7.76 -3.33
CA VAL A 294 10.64 -6.87 -3.89
C VAL A 294 11.27 -5.78 -4.76
N ALA A 295 12.29 -5.07 -4.29
CA ALA A 295 12.92 -4.00 -5.09
C ALA A 295 13.55 -4.53 -6.38
N ASN A 296 14.14 -5.73 -6.33
CA ASN A 296 14.65 -6.39 -7.54
C ASN A 296 13.52 -6.73 -8.52
N ASP A 297 12.38 -7.21 -8.05
CA ASP A 297 11.22 -7.52 -8.88
C ASP A 297 10.61 -6.24 -9.48
N VAL A 298 10.52 -5.15 -8.71
CA VAL A 298 10.14 -3.82 -9.22
C VAL A 298 11.07 -3.36 -10.33
N ARG A 299 12.39 -3.51 -10.14
CA ARG A 299 13.39 -3.11 -11.14
C ARG A 299 13.27 -3.94 -12.42
N LYS A 300 13.01 -5.24 -12.30
CA LYS A 300 12.75 -6.14 -13.44
C LYS A 300 11.43 -5.82 -14.16
N ALA A 301 10.40 -5.41 -13.42
CA ALA A 301 9.10 -5.05 -13.97
C ALA A 301 9.07 -3.64 -14.58
N MET A 302 10.09 -2.80 -14.34
CA MET A 302 10.14 -1.42 -14.83
C MET A 302 9.93 -1.27 -16.35
N PRO A 303 10.56 -2.09 -17.22
CA PRO A 303 10.31 -2.01 -18.67
C PRO A 303 8.85 -2.34 -19.01
N ARG A 304 8.22 -3.27 -18.28
CA ARG A 304 6.81 -3.62 -18.46
C ARG A 304 5.91 -2.46 -18.03
N PHE A 305 6.20 -1.83 -16.89
CA PHE A 305 5.47 -0.65 -16.43
C PHE A 305 5.57 0.50 -17.42
N GLN A 306 6.77 0.76 -17.96
CA GLN A 306 6.97 1.79 -18.96
C GLN A 306 6.24 1.49 -20.28
N SER A 307 6.13 0.22 -20.68
CA SER A 307 5.49 -0.20 -21.95
C SER A 307 3.97 0.04 -22.03
N VAL A 308 3.29 0.17 -20.88
CA VAL A 308 1.83 0.40 -20.83
C VAL A 308 1.46 1.87 -20.72
N LEU A 309 2.46 2.74 -20.60
CA LEU A 309 2.29 4.18 -20.51
C LEU A 309 2.37 4.81 -21.91
N PRO A 310 1.58 5.87 -22.18
CA PRO A 310 1.65 6.58 -23.45
C PRO A 310 2.97 7.31 -23.61
N GLU A 311 3.30 7.67 -24.86
CA GLU A 311 4.49 8.46 -25.16
C GLU A 311 4.53 9.77 -24.35
N GLY A 312 5.71 10.10 -23.80
CA GLY A 312 5.90 11.30 -22.98
C GLY A 312 5.54 11.16 -21.50
N VAL A 313 5.12 9.97 -21.02
CA VAL A 313 5.01 9.66 -19.60
C VAL A 313 6.18 8.76 -19.18
N GLU A 314 6.96 9.22 -18.20
CA GLU A 314 8.11 8.49 -17.66
C GLU A 314 7.78 7.97 -16.26
N ILE A 315 8.08 6.70 -16.00
CA ILE A 315 8.01 6.09 -14.67
C ILE A 315 9.42 5.81 -14.14
N ARG A 316 9.71 6.27 -12.93
CA ARG A 316 10.98 6.03 -12.22
C ARG A 316 10.74 5.38 -10.88
N TYR A 317 11.69 4.56 -10.44
CA TYR A 317 11.72 4.05 -9.06
C TYR A 317 12.67 4.92 -8.23
N GLU A 318 12.11 5.66 -7.28
CA GLU A 318 12.80 6.66 -6.46
C GLU A 318 12.75 6.26 -4.99
N PHE A 319 13.67 6.81 -4.19
CA PHE A 319 13.85 6.48 -2.77
C PHE A 319 13.96 4.96 -2.50
N ASP A 320 14.65 4.24 -3.39
CA ASP A 320 14.99 2.84 -3.19
C ASP A 320 15.88 2.72 -1.94
N GLN A 321 15.37 2.07 -0.88
CA GLN A 321 16.12 1.85 0.35
C GLN A 321 17.07 0.64 0.27
N THR A 322 16.99 -0.17 -0.79
CA THR A 322 17.76 -1.41 -0.88
C THR A 322 19.27 -1.25 -1.05
N PRO A 323 19.82 -0.19 -1.69
CA PRO A 323 21.26 0.03 -1.71
C PRO A 323 21.85 0.18 -0.30
N MET A 324 21.12 0.82 0.62
CA MET A 324 21.55 0.96 2.01
C MET A 324 21.62 -0.41 2.72
N VAL A 325 20.68 -1.30 2.44
CA VAL A 325 20.68 -2.69 2.96
C VAL A 325 21.87 -3.46 2.44
N VAL A 326 22.11 -3.40 1.13
CA VAL A 326 23.20 -4.14 0.49
C VAL A 326 24.55 -3.66 1.04
N GLU A 327 24.72 -2.35 1.21
CA GLU A 327 25.95 -1.80 1.76
C GLU A 327 26.12 -2.15 3.25
N ALA A 328 25.06 -2.18 4.04
CA ALA A 328 25.12 -2.63 5.44
C ALA A 328 25.57 -4.11 5.54
N ILE A 329 25.01 -4.99 4.69
CA ILE A 329 25.43 -6.40 4.63
C ILE A 329 26.89 -6.51 4.20
N ARG A 330 27.29 -5.73 3.19
CA ARG A 330 28.66 -5.71 2.70
C ARG A 330 29.62 -5.24 3.80
N SER A 331 29.25 -4.19 4.55
CA SER A 331 30.04 -3.69 5.68
C SER A 331 30.24 -4.78 6.73
N VAL A 332 29.17 -5.43 7.18
CA VAL A 332 29.23 -6.53 8.15
C VAL A 332 30.10 -7.68 7.63
N ALA A 333 29.98 -8.04 6.35
CA ALA A 333 30.82 -9.08 5.74
C ALA A 333 32.30 -8.67 5.70
N THR A 334 32.61 -7.42 5.33
CA THR A 334 33.99 -6.91 5.28
C THR A 334 34.61 -6.78 6.67
N GLU A 335 33.88 -6.24 7.64
CA GLU A 335 34.31 -6.12 9.03
C GLU A 335 34.51 -7.50 9.66
N GLY A 336 33.60 -8.45 9.40
CA GLY A 336 33.74 -9.84 9.82
C GLY A 336 34.98 -10.52 9.22
N ALA A 337 35.25 -10.28 7.93
CA ALA A 337 36.45 -10.82 7.26
C ALA A 337 37.74 -10.20 7.82
N ILE A 338 37.77 -8.89 8.06
CA ILE A 338 38.90 -8.20 8.69
C ILE A 338 39.12 -8.73 10.11
N GLY A 339 38.06 -8.86 10.91
CA GLY A 339 38.11 -9.41 12.27
C GLY A 339 38.63 -10.85 12.31
N ALA A 340 38.15 -11.70 11.40
CA ALA A 340 38.65 -13.07 11.25
C ALA A 340 40.13 -13.09 10.83
N GLY A 341 40.54 -12.21 9.91
CA GLY A 341 41.93 -12.07 9.48
C GLY A 341 42.86 -11.60 10.60
N LEU A 342 42.48 -10.57 11.35
CA LEU A 342 43.26 -10.04 12.48
C LEU A 342 43.36 -11.06 13.63
N THR A 343 42.28 -11.79 13.91
CA THR A 343 42.29 -12.87 14.91
C THR A 343 43.21 -14.00 14.47
N GLY A 344 43.14 -14.41 13.20
CA GLY A 344 44.04 -15.40 12.62
C GLY A 344 45.51 -14.96 12.66
N LEU A 345 45.79 -13.68 12.37
CA LEU A 345 47.12 -13.09 12.47
C LEU A 345 47.66 -13.13 13.91
N MET A 346 46.83 -12.78 14.90
CA MET A 346 47.22 -12.86 16.31
C MET A 346 47.57 -14.30 16.71
N VAL A 347 46.73 -15.28 16.36
CA VAL A 347 46.99 -16.71 16.62
C VAL A 347 48.30 -17.15 15.96
N LEU A 348 48.57 -16.69 14.73
CA LEU A 348 49.80 -17.00 14.01
C LEU A 348 51.04 -16.43 14.71
N ILE A 349 50.99 -15.19 15.21
CA ILE A 349 52.11 -14.54 15.89
C ILE A 349 52.45 -15.26 17.20
N PHE A 350 51.43 -15.66 17.98
CA PHE A 350 51.66 -16.29 19.28
C PHE A 350 51.99 -17.78 19.21
N LEU A 351 51.30 -18.56 18.38
CA LEU A 351 51.49 -20.01 18.30
C LEU A 351 52.49 -20.43 17.21
N ARG A 352 52.77 -19.57 16.22
CA ARG A 352 53.62 -19.85 15.05
C ARG A 352 53.25 -21.15 14.31
N ASP A 353 52.00 -21.60 14.45
CA ASP A 353 51.47 -22.82 13.84
C ASP A 353 50.30 -22.49 12.92
N TRP A 354 50.49 -22.73 11.63
CA TRP A 354 49.50 -22.47 10.59
C TRP A 354 48.26 -23.38 10.72
N ARG A 355 48.41 -24.57 11.31
CA ARG A 355 47.29 -25.50 11.52
C ARG A 355 46.32 -24.93 12.57
N SER A 356 46.86 -24.43 13.67
CA SER A 356 46.09 -23.77 14.74
C SER A 356 45.31 -22.55 14.22
N VAL A 357 45.92 -21.75 13.34
CA VAL A 357 45.26 -20.59 12.71
C VAL A 357 44.05 -21.01 11.88
N ILE A 358 44.21 -22.02 11.01
CA ILE A 358 43.12 -22.52 10.17
C ILE A 358 41.97 -23.03 11.03
N VAL A 359 42.25 -23.78 12.09
CA VAL A 359 41.21 -24.31 12.99
C VAL A 359 40.41 -23.17 13.64
N VAL A 360 41.08 -22.12 14.13
CA VAL A 360 40.41 -20.99 14.78
C VAL A 360 39.59 -20.17 13.78
N VAL A 361 40.17 -19.81 12.64
CA VAL A 361 39.49 -19.00 11.61
C VAL A 361 38.31 -19.74 11.02
N PHE A 362 38.41 -21.06 10.82
CA PHE A 362 37.31 -21.87 10.26
C PHE A 362 36.15 -22.09 11.25
N ASN A 363 36.41 -21.96 12.55
CA ASN A 363 35.34 -22.02 13.56
C ASN A 363 34.40 -20.81 13.50
N ILE A 364 34.87 -19.64 13.01
CA ILE A 364 34.05 -18.43 12.88
C ILE A 364 32.89 -18.63 11.88
N PRO A 365 33.11 -18.98 10.60
CA PRO A 365 32.01 -19.23 9.67
C PRO A 365 31.16 -20.44 10.09
N LEU A 366 31.75 -21.45 10.73
CA LEU A 366 31.00 -22.58 11.26
C LEU A 366 30.01 -22.16 12.36
N ALA A 367 30.43 -21.32 13.30
CA ALA A 367 29.56 -20.80 14.35
C ALA A 367 28.44 -19.92 13.78
N LEU A 368 28.76 -19.07 12.79
CA LEU A 368 27.77 -18.24 12.09
C LEU A 368 26.73 -19.08 11.35
N LEU A 369 27.17 -20.11 10.61
CA LEU A 369 26.27 -21.05 9.92
C LEU A 369 25.41 -21.84 10.90
N GLY A 370 25.95 -22.20 12.07
CA GLY A 370 25.19 -22.85 13.14
C GLY A 370 24.14 -21.92 13.75
N SER A 371 24.47 -20.65 13.94
CA SER A 371 23.53 -19.64 14.42
C SER A 371 22.41 -19.37 13.41
N LEU A 372 22.74 -19.25 12.12
CA LEU A 372 21.77 -19.13 11.03
C LEU A 372 20.94 -20.41 10.86
N PHE A 373 21.55 -21.55 11.15
CA PHE A 373 20.95 -22.84 11.48
C PHE A 373 19.66 -22.75 12.30
N ALA A 374 19.84 -22.14 13.47
CA ALA A 374 18.91 -22.18 14.58
C ALA A 374 17.84 -21.07 14.53
N LEU A 375 18.07 -20.03 13.73
CA LEU A 375 17.16 -18.91 13.46
C LEU A 375 16.23 -19.24 12.30
#